data_AF-A0A932PEC4-F1
#
_entry.id   AF-A0A932PEC4-F1
#
_cell.length_a   1.000
_cell.length_b   1.000
_cell.length_c   1.000
_cell.angle_alpha   90.00
_cell.angle_beta   90.00
_cell.angle_gamma   90.00
#
_symmetry.space_group_name_H-M   'P 1'
#
loop_
_entity.id
_entity.type
_entity.pdbx_description
1 polymer ?
#
loop_
_entity_poly.entity_id
_entity_poly.type
_entity_poly.pdbx_seq_one_letter_code
_entity_poly.pdbx_strand_id
1 'polypeptide(L)'
;MAPTGELTQQASPIASAQSAVGRFLKQALSEVHAINVTRLFQVSQETGAWEAEVEVWQPNPTVRMLRLPTQRPVLDRHRYRVRLDRDLNILAYEESQGANSGE
;
A
#
# COMPACT_ATOMS: atom_id res chain seq x y z
N MET A 1 -4.55 -42.58 15.11
CA MET A 1 -3.71 -41.40 15.38
C MET A 1 -3.16 -40.94 14.04
N ALA A 2 -3.72 -39.88 13.47
CA ALA A 2 -3.23 -39.29 12.23
C ALA A 2 -2.40 -38.05 12.59
N PRO A 3 -1.23 -37.81 11.97
CA PRO A 3 -0.49 -36.58 12.18
C PRO A 3 -1.25 -35.44 11.48
N THR A 4 -1.73 -34.47 12.26
CA THR A 4 -2.20 -33.19 11.74
C THR A 4 -1.00 -32.49 11.13
N GLY A 5 -0.88 -32.58 9.81
CA GLY A 5 0.03 -31.73 9.05
C GLY A 5 -0.44 -30.30 9.17
N GLU A 6 0.12 -29.57 10.13
CA GLU A 6 0.06 -28.11 10.13
C GLU A 6 0.79 -27.63 8.87
N LEU A 7 0.02 -27.41 7.81
CA LEU A 7 0.43 -26.62 6.67
C LEU A 7 0.69 -25.21 7.18
N THR A 8 1.89 -24.99 7.71
CA THR A 8 2.53 -23.68 7.73
C THR A 8 2.68 -23.28 6.27
N GLN A 9 1.61 -22.75 5.69
CA GLN A 9 1.65 -22.05 4.42
C GLN A 9 2.64 -20.91 4.63
N GLN A 10 3.90 -21.15 4.28
CA GLN A 10 4.90 -20.11 4.14
C GLN A 10 4.29 -19.12 3.15
N ALA A 11 3.80 -17.99 3.65
CA ALA A 11 3.24 -16.96 2.81
C ALA A 11 4.29 -16.59 1.78
N SER A 12 3.95 -16.70 0.48
CA SER A 12 4.86 -16.40 -0.61
C SER A 12 5.54 -15.04 -0.37
N PRO A 13 6.81 -14.84 -0.77
CA PRO A 13 7.54 -13.58 -0.55
C PRO A 13 6.75 -12.34 -1.00
N ILE A 14 5.99 -12.49 -2.08
CA ILE A 14 5.06 -11.48 -2.61
C ILE A 14 3.95 -11.13 -1.61
N ALA A 15 3.29 -12.13 -1.02
CA ALA A 15 2.22 -11.91 -0.04
C ALA A 15 2.76 -11.25 1.25
N SER A 16 3.95 -11.64 1.67
CA SER A 16 4.64 -11.04 2.82
C SER A 16 4.99 -9.57 2.55
N ALA A 17 5.52 -9.26 1.37
CA ALA A 17 5.82 -7.89 0.95
C ALA A 17 4.55 -7.03 0.83
N GLN A 18 3.47 -7.54 0.22
CA GLN A 18 2.18 -6.84 0.18
C GLN A 18 1.64 -6.53 1.58
N SER A 19 1.74 -7.49 2.50
CA SER A 19 1.30 -7.31 3.89
C SER A 19 2.15 -6.27 4.63
N ALA A 20 3.48 -6.27 4.44
CA ALA A 20 4.39 -5.29 5.00
C ALA A 20 4.07 -3.86 4.50
N VAL A 21 3.90 -3.69 3.19
CA VAL A 21 3.49 -2.42 2.56
C VAL A 21 2.15 -1.95 3.10
N GLY A 22 1.14 -2.82 3.12
CA GLY A 22 -0.19 -2.47 3.61
C GLY A 22 -0.20 -2.08 5.09
N ARG A 23 0.57 -2.76 5.93
CA ARG A 23 0.71 -2.42 7.35
C ARG A 23 1.38 -1.06 7.53
N PHE A 24 2.49 -0.85 6.83
CA PHE A 24 3.23 0.41 6.88
C PHE A 24 2.34 1.60 6.49
N LEU A 25 1.66 1.52 5.34
CA LEU A 25 0.82 2.63 4.86
C LEU A 25 -0.36 2.93 5.78
N LYS A 26 -0.96 1.92 6.43
CA LYS A 26 -2.00 2.15 7.45
C LYS A 26 -1.48 2.88 8.69
N GLN A 27 -0.20 2.74 9.02
CA GLN A 27 0.43 3.39 10.17
C GLN A 27 0.96 4.79 9.80
N ALA A 28 1.52 4.94 8.61
CA ALA A 28 2.14 6.18 8.14
C ALA A 28 1.10 7.21 7.66
N LEU A 29 -0.02 6.77 7.10
CA LEU A 29 -1.05 7.65 6.54
C LEU A 29 -2.27 7.75 7.45
N SER A 30 -2.89 8.93 7.47
CA SER A 30 -4.11 9.19 8.24
C SER A 30 -5.36 8.81 7.45
N GLU A 31 -6.39 8.31 8.14
CA GLU A 31 -7.75 8.11 7.59
C GLU A 31 -7.84 7.22 6.33
N VAL A 32 -6.94 6.25 6.22
CA VAL A 32 -6.93 5.27 5.11
C VAL A 32 -8.21 4.43 5.10
N HIS A 33 -9.00 4.56 4.04
CA HIS A 33 -10.20 3.74 3.81
C HIS A 33 -9.87 2.41 3.14
N ALA A 34 -9.00 2.44 2.12
CA ALA A 34 -8.62 1.27 1.38
C ALA A 34 -7.18 1.39 0.87
N ILE A 35 -6.52 0.24 0.70
CA ILE A 35 -5.19 0.11 0.12
C ILE A 35 -5.27 -1.00 -0.93
N ASN A 36 -4.76 -0.74 -2.13
CA ASN A 36 -4.63 -1.71 -3.20
C ASN A 36 -3.21 -1.68 -3.75
N VAL A 37 -2.47 -2.78 -3.61
CA VAL A 37 -1.13 -2.90 -4.21
C VAL A 37 -1.31 -3.24 -5.69
N THR A 38 -1.09 -2.25 -6.57
CA THR A 38 -1.32 -2.39 -8.01
C THR A 38 -0.17 -3.07 -8.72
N ARG A 39 1.05 -2.95 -8.19
CA ARG A 39 2.23 -3.62 -8.71
C ARG A 39 3.18 -3.94 -7.56
N LEU A 40 3.83 -5.10 -7.63
CA LEU A 40 4.90 -5.47 -6.72
C LEU A 40 5.93 -6.29 -7.48
N PHE A 41 7.19 -5.87 -7.43
CA PHE A 41 8.28 -6.54 -8.12
C PHE A 41 9.60 -6.37 -7.37
N GLN A 42 10.51 -7.29 -7.60
CA GLN A 42 11.86 -7.21 -7.07
C GLN A 42 12.71 -6.36 -8.01
N VAL A 43 13.32 -5.28 -7.50
CA VAL A 43 14.09 -4.31 -8.29
C VAL A 43 15.49 -4.81 -8.59
N SER A 44 16.07 -5.60 -7.69
CA SER A 44 17.41 -6.17 -7.85
C SER A 44 17.48 -7.55 -7.22
N GLN A 45 17.94 -8.52 -8.00
CA GLN A 45 18.17 -9.89 -7.51
C GLN A 45 19.35 -9.96 -6.53
N GLU A 46 20.38 -9.11 -6.73
CA GLU A 46 21.57 -9.09 -5.88
C GLU A 46 21.29 -8.52 -4.49
N THR A 47 20.49 -7.45 -4.41
CA THR A 47 20.17 -6.79 -3.13
C THR A 47 18.93 -7.37 -2.45
N GLY A 48 18.09 -8.10 -3.19
CA GLY A 48 16.81 -8.58 -2.67
C GLY A 48 15.75 -7.49 -2.52
N ALA A 49 15.99 -6.27 -3.00
CA ALA A 49 15.10 -5.14 -2.79
C ALA A 49 13.80 -5.26 -3.59
N TRP A 50 12.70 -4.85 -2.98
CA TRP A 50 11.36 -4.84 -3.56
C TRP A 50 10.85 -3.42 -3.77
N GLU A 51 9.95 -3.29 -4.72
CA GLU A 51 9.21 -2.06 -4.93
C GLU A 51 7.74 -2.35 -5.23
N ALA A 52 6.88 -1.58 -4.57
CA ALA A 52 5.45 -1.67 -4.68
C ALA A 52 4.86 -0.35 -5.18
N GLU A 53 3.99 -0.43 -6.17
CA GLU A 53 3.06 0.64 -6.51
C GLU A 53 1.73 0.35 -5.82
N VAL A 54 1.17 1.38 -5.18
CA VAL A 54 0.03 1.23 -4.29
C VAL A 54 -0.94 2.38 -4.52
N GLU A 55 -2.23 2.05 -4.60
CA GLU A 55 -3.31 3.03 -4.56
C GLU A 55 -3.92 3.04 -3.16
N VAL A 56 -4.08 4.24 -2.59
CA VAL A 56 -4.65 4.47 -1.25
C VAL A 56 -5.83 5.42 -1.40
N TRP A 57 -6.96 5.07 -0.80
CA TRP A 57 -8.15 5.90 -0.78
C TRP A 57 -8.28 6.59 0.58
N GLN A 58 -8.36 7.91 0.58
CA GLN A 58 -8.49 8.73 1.79
C GLN A 58 -9.64 9.75 1.62
N PRO A 59 -10.33 10.14 2.70
CA PRO A 59 -11.36 11.17 2.63
C PRO A 59 -10.84 12.46 2.02
N ASN A 60 -11.59 13.01 1.06
CA ASN A 60 -11.23 14.27 0.43
C ASN A 60 -11.27 15.41 1.48
N PRO A 61 -10.13 16.06 1.76
CA PRO A 61 -10.04 17.05 2.84
C PRO A 61 -10.89 18.30 2.54
N THR A 62 -11.04 18.68 1.27
CA THR A 62 -11.84 19.83 0.83
C THR A 62 -13.33 19.59 1.12
N VAL A 63 -13.85 18.41 0.80
CA VAL A 63 -15.25 18.05 1.08
C VAL A 63 -15.53 18.06 2.59
N ARG A 64 -14.59 17.57 3.40
CA ARG A 64 -14.70 17.60 4.87
C ARG A 64 -14.67 19.02 5.42
N MET A 65 -13.75 19.84 4.94
CA MET A 65 -13.62 21.24 5.37
C MET A 65 -14.89 22.05 5.07
N LEU A 66 -15.48 21.83 3.89
CA LEU A 66 -16.70 22.50 3.44
C LEU A 66 -17.98 21.93 4.07
N ARG A 67 -17.88 20.84 4.87
CA ARG A 67 -19.01 20.12 5.48
C ARG A 67 -20.16 19.85 4.51
N LEU A 68 -19.82 19.51 3.26
CA LEU A 68 -20.83 19.29 2.23
C LEU A 68 -21.71 18.09 2.63
N PRO A 69 -23.04 18.18 2.45
CA PRO A 69 -23.95 17.09 2.77
C PRO A 69 -23.80 15.97 1.74
N THR A 70 -22.88 15.05 1.99
CA THR A 70 -22.66 13.87 1.15
C THR A 70 -23.27 12.64 1.83
N GLN A 71 -24.05 11.85 1.09
CA GLN A 71 -24.61 10.59 1.61
C GLN A 71 -23.55 9.52 1.85
N ARG A 72 -22.38 9.64 1.21
CA ARG A 72 -21.22 8.74 1.34
C ARG A 72 -19.93 9.55 1.33
N PRO A 73 -18.85 9.10 2.01
CA PRO A 73 -17.57 9.77 1.97
C PRO A 73 -17.06 9.91 0.53
N VAL A 74 -16.67 11.12 0.14
CA VAL A 74 -15.91 11.36 -1.09
C VAL A 74 -14.46 11.04 -0.79
N LEU A 75 -13.88 10.13 -1.56
CA LEU A 75 -12.51 9.66 -1.37
C LEU A 75 -11.63 10.13 -2.51
N ASP A 76 -10.47 10.68 -2.18
CA ASP A 76 -9.38 10.89 -3.13
C ASP A 76 -8.54 9.62 -3.25
N ARG A 77 -8.07 9.35 -4.46
CA ARG A 77 -7.17 8.24 -4.76
C ARG A 77 -5.75 8.76 -4.90
N HIS A 78 -4.91 8.37 -3.96
CA HIS A 78 -3.48 8.69 -3.93
C HIS A 78 -2.68 7.49 -4.42
N ARG A 79 -1.59 7.75 -5.14
CA ARG A 79 -0.67 6.71 -5.59
C ARG A 79 0.63 6.83 -4.82
N TYR A 80 1.12 5.73 -4.31
CA TYR A 80 2.38 5.66 -3.59
C TYR A 80 3.30 4.64 -4.22
N ARG A 81 4.60 4.95 -4.17
CA ARG A 81 5.67 4.01 -4.46
C ARG A 81 6.38 3.71 -3.15
N VAL A 82 6.51 2.43 -2.81
CA VAL A 82 7.11 1.97 -1.56
C VAL A 82 8.26 1.04 -1.87
N ARG A 83 9.44 1.31 -1.32
CA ARG A 83 10.66 0.51 -1.50
C ARG A 83 10.97 -0.25 -0.23
N LEU A 84 11.26 -1.52 -0.37
CA LEU A 84 11.59 -2.42 0.74
C LEU A 84 12.96 -3.08 0.51
N ASP A 85 13.67 -3.37 1.58
CA ASP A 85 14.84 -4.25 1.52
C ASP A 85 14.44 -5.73 1.43
N ARG A 86 15.45 -6.60 1.41
CA ARG A 86 15.28 -8.07 1.37
C ARG A 86 14.55 -8.64 2.59
N ASP A 87 14.62 -7.94 3.72
CA ASP A 87 14.03 -8.34 5.00
C ASP A 87 12.65 -7.66 5.20
N LEU A 88 12.13 -7.02 4.14
CA LEU A 88 10.85 -6.31 4.07
C LEU A 88 10.78 -5.07 4.97
N ASN A 89 11.92 -4.49 5.35
CA ASN A 89 11.95 -3.18 6.00
C ASN A 89 11.70 -2.09 4.96
N ILE A 90 10.92 -1.09 5.34
CA ILE A 90 10.62 0.05 4.47
C ILE A 90 11.85 0.95 4.40
N LEU A 91 12.40 1.10 3.20
CA LEU A 91 13.54 1.97 2.92
C LEU A 91 13.08 3.39 2.58
N ALA A 92 12.01 3.50 1.79
CA ALA A 92 11.46 4.77 1.34
C ALA A 92 10.00 4.61 0.91
N TYR A 93 9.25 5.70 0.96
CA TYR A 93 7.96 5.82 0.30
C TYR A 93 7.77 7.24 -0.21
N GLU A 94 7.10 7.37 -1.35
CA GLU A 94 6.81 8.65 -1.98
C GLU A 94 5.41 8.61 -2.57
N GLU A 95 4.71 9.74 -2.55
CA GLU A 95 3.46 9.89 -3.29
C GLU A 95 3.79 10.16 -4.75
N SER A 96 3.41 9.24 -5.62
CA SER A 96 3.50 9.40 -7.06
C SER A 96 2.39 10.36 -7.50
N GLN A 97 2.71 11.65 -7.67
CA GLN A 97 1.77 12.58 -8.29
C GLN A 97 1.42 12.05 -9.69
N GLY A 98 0.18 11.59 -9.84
CA GLY A 98 -0.37 11.34 -11.17
C GLY A 98 -0.36 12.66 -11.91
N ALA A 99 0.35 12.72 -13.04
CA ALA A 99 0.38 13.87 -13.93
C ALA A 99 -1.05 14.38 -14.17
N ASN A 100 -1.39 15.51 -13.56
CA ASN A 100 -2.57 16.29 -13.85
C ASN A 100 -2.18 17.78 -13.74
N SER A 101 -1.32 18.21 -14.67
CA SER A 101 -1.48 19.53 -15.30
C SER A 101 -2.44 19.23 -16.47
N GLY A 102 -3.71 19.59 -16.44
CA GLY A 102 -4.15 20.97 -16.42
C GLY A 102 -4.16 21.47 -17.86
N GLU A 103 -5.10 20.98 -18.67
CA GLU A 103 -5.58 21.62 -19.91
C GLU A 103 -7.11 21.56 -19.94
#